data_AF-A0A3B9XI56-F1
#
_entry.id   AF-A0A3B9XI56-F1
#
_cell.length_a   1.000
_cell.length_b   1.000
_cell.length_c   1.000
_cell.angle_alpha   90.00
_cell.angle_beta   90.00
_cell.angle_gamma   90.00
#
_symmetry.space_group_name_H-M   'P 1'
#
loop_
_entity.id
_entity.type
_entity.pdbx_description
1 polymer ?
#
loop_
_entity_poly.entity_id
_entity_poly.type
_entity_poly.pdbx_seq_one_letter_code
_entity_poly.pdbx_strand_id
1 'polypeptide(L)'
;MSFASPFFLFLIPILVPFFIWFLLFRKKRRPTVLAPHFFYLKQVRPTLRAQTVWIPTVLFLISLTFLLVAMARPQEATTKIKKNVEGIDIMIAFDISDSMLIEDMHPVNRLESAKDTIEKFVSGRSTDR
;
A
#
# COMPACT_ATOMS: atom_id res chain seq x y z
N MET A 1 3.14 -1.44 1.39
CA MET A 1 2.13 -0.37 1.50
C MET A 1 2.83 0.95 1.20
N SER A 2 2.41 1.67 0.16
CA SER A 2 3.00 2.96 -0.24
C SER A 2 1.90 4.03 -0.27
N PHE A 3 2.24 5.26 0.08
CA PHE A 3 1.32 6.39 -0.05
C PHE A 3 1.60 7.12 -1.36
N ALA A 4 0.58 7.40 -2.17
CA ALA A 4 0.76 8.17 -3.40
C ALA A 4 1.07 9.65 -3.11
N SER A 5 0.57 10.18 -1.99
CA SER A 5 0.66 11.59 -1.62
C SER A 5 0.92 11.75 -0.11
N PRO A 6 2.12 11.35 0.39
CA PRO A 6 2.42 11.34 1.83
C PRO A 6 2.41 12.74 2.45
N PHE A 7 2.53 13.81 1.66
CA PHE A 7 2.60 15.20 2.15
C PHE A 7 1.39 15.61 3.00
N PHE A 8 0.20 15.05 2.74
CA PHE A 8 -1.00 15.34 3.52
C PHE A 8 -0.91 14.86 4.97
N LEU A 9 -0.08 13.87 5.27
CA LEU A 9 0.14 13.40 6.63
C LEU A 9 0.89 14.45 7.49
N PHE A 10 1.70 15.31 6.89
CA PHE A 10 2.36 16.41 7.62
C PHE A 10 1.39 17.51 8.08
N LEU A 11 0.18 17.58 7.52
CA LEU A 11 -0.85 18.49 8.02
C LEU A 11 -1.44 18.05 9.37
N ILE A 12 -1.39 16.75 9.71
CA ILE A 12 -1.91 16.23 10.98
C ILE A 12 -1.19 16.85 12.19
N PRO A 13 0.15 16.87 12.29
CA PRO A 13 0.85 17.51 13.40
C PRO A 13 0.70 19.04 13.39
N ILE A 14 0.39 19.69 12.27
CA ILE A 14 0.09 21.13 12.18
C ILE A 14 -1.33 21.43 12.70
N LEU A 15 -2.26 20.49 12.55
CA LEU A 15 -3.64 20.61 13.00
C LEU A 15 -3.73 20.78 14.52
N VAL A 16 -2.88 20.08 15.28
CA VAL A 16 -2.84 20.10 16.75
C VAL A 16 -2.52 21.50 17.32
N PRO A 17 -1.40 22.16 16.98
CA PRO A 17 -1.10 23.50 17.48
C PRO A 17 -2.09 24.54 16.95
N PHE A 18 -2.58 24.41 15.71
CA PHE A 18 -3.65 25.28 15.20
C PHE A 18 -4.93 25.17 16.03
N PHE A 19 -5.31 23.95 16.42
CA PHE A 19 -6.48 23.71 17.25
C PHE A 19 -6.29 24.23 18.69
N ILE A 20 -5.11 24.04 19.29
CA ILE A 20 -4.77 24.60 20.61
C ILE A 20 -4.83 26.13 20.55
N TRP A 21 -4.24 26.74 19.52
CA TRP A 21 -4.31 28.19 19.29
C TRP A 21 -5.76 28.66 19.15
N PHE A 22 -6.56 27.97 18.33
CA PHE A 22 -7.98 28.29 18.17
C PHE A 22 -8.74 28.24 19.50
N LEU A 23 -8.53 27.22 20.35
CA LEU A 23 -9.16 27.11 21.66
C LEU A 23 -8.74 28.24 22.62
N LEU A 24 -7.45 28.59 22.65
CA LEU A 24 -6.92 29.65 23.50
C LEU A 24 -7.47 31.03 23.09
N PHE A 25 -7.59 31.30 21.79
CA PHE A 25 -8.09 32.58 21.28
C PHE A 25 -9.62 32.66 21.27
N ARG A 26 -10.34 31.53 21.24
CA ARG A 26 -11.81 31.48 21.36
C ARG A 26 -12.31 31.98 22.72
N LYS A 27 -11.51 31.88 23.79
CA LYS A 27 -11.86 32.44 25.11
C LYS A 27 -11.97 33.96 25.12
N LYS A 28 -11.20 34.66 24.26
CA LYS A 28 -11.16 36.14 24.23
C LYS A 28 -12.36 36.80 23.54
N ARG A 29 -13.20 36.02 22.84
CA ARG A 29 -14.36 36.52 22.06
C ARG A 29 -15.72 36.14 22.65
N ARG A 30 -15.78 35.80 23.95
CA ARG A 30 -17.08 35.66 24.61
C ARG A 30 -17.58 37.05 24.98
N PRO A 31 -18.74 37.52 24.47
CA PRO A 31 -19.36 38.73 24.99
C PRO A 31 -19.57 38.52 26.48
N THR A 32 -18.82 39.27 27.27
CA THR A 32 -18.91 39.20 28.73
C THR A 32 -20.16 39.98 29.09
N VAL A 33 -21.25 39.26 29.37
CA VAL A 33 -22.42 39.89 29.99
C VAL A 33 -22.03 40.21 31.43
N LEU A 34 -21.74 41.47 31.70
CA LEU A 34 -21.54 41.97 33.06
C LEU A 34 -22.89 41.99 33.78
N ALA A 35 -23.30 40.86 34.36
CA ALA A 35 -24.45 40.80 35.25
C ALA A 35 -23.98 40.96 36.72
N PRO A 36 -24.59 41.86 37.52
CA PRO A 36 -24.12 42.17 38.88
C PRO A 36 -24.27 41.04 39.93
N HIS A 37 -24.90 39.91 39.59
CA HIS A 37 -25.29 38.88 40.57
C HIS A 37 -25.13 37.45 40.03
N PHE A 38 -23.88 36.99 39.87
CA PHE A 38 -23.56 35.62 39.43
C PHE A 38 -23.38 34.59 40.57
N PHE A 39 -23.59 34.98 41.83
CA PHE A 39 -23.30 34.10 42.98
C PHE A 39 -24.16 32.82 42.99
N TYR A 40 -25.42 32.89 42.53
CA TYR A 40 -26.34 31.74 42.46
C TYR A 40 -26.11 30.83 41.24
N LEU A 41 -25.46 31.33 40.19
CA LEU A 41 -25.19 30.55 38.96
C LEU A 41 -24.06 29.52 39.15
N LYS A 42 -23.20 29.67 40.16
CA LYS A 42 -22.17 28.68 40.52
C LYS A 42 -22.74 27.41 41.18
N GLN A 43 -23.97 27.45 41.69
CA GLN A 43 -24.61 26.29 42.35
C GLN A 43 -25.38 25.38 41.39
N VAL A 44 -25.52 25.76 40.13
CA VAL A 44 -26.23 24.95 39.13
C VAL A 44 -25.32 23.81 38.67
N ARG A 45 -25.75 22.56 38.91
CA ARG A 45 -25.02 21.38 38.42
C ARG A 45 -25.01 21.40 36.89
N PRO A 46 -23.85 21.16 36.24
CA PRO A 46 -23.78 21.13 34.79
C PRO A 46 -24.64 19.98 34.26
N THR A 47 -25.64 20.33 33.46
CA THR A 47 -26.48 19.36 32.74
C THR A 47 -25.61 18.46 31.86
N LEU A 48 -26.07 17.24 31.55
CA LEU A 48 -25.38 16.33 30.62
C LEU A 48 -24.99 17.03 29.30
N ARG A 49 -25.87 17.90 28.78
CA ARG A 49 -25.59 18.73 27.60
C ARG A 49 -24.38 19.65 27.77
N ALA A 50 -24.18 20.24 28.95
CA ALA A 50 -23.03 21.10 29.23
C ALA A 50 -21.73 20.29 29.32
N GLN A 51 -21.81 19.05 29.79
CA GLN A 51 -20.67 18.14 29.90
C GLN A 51 -20.24 17.58 28.53
N THR A 52 -21.17 17.44 27.57
CA THR A 52 -20.91 16.87 26.23
C THR A 52 -20.64 17.90 25.13
N VAL A 53 -20.53 19.19 25.46
CA VAL A 53 -20.24 20.28 24.50
C VAL A 53 -18.95 20.06 23.68
N TRP A 54 -17.99 19.31 24.22
CA TRP A 54 -16.72 19.02 23.53
C TRP A 54 -16.83 17.90 22.49
N ILE A 55 -17.85 17.03 22.58
CA ILE A 55 -18.00 15.84 21.72
C ILE A 55 -18.04 16.21 20.23
N PRO A 56 -18.87 17.16 19.77
CA PRO A 56 -18.91 17.52 18.34
C PRO A 56 -17.57 18.05 17.83
N THR A 57 -16.79 18.71 18.69
CA THR A 57 -15.49 19.26 18.32
C THR A 57 -14.44 18.15 18.15
N VAL A 58 -14.44 17.16 19.05
CA VAL A 58 -13.56 15.98 18.94
C VAL A 58 -13.94 15.13 17.73
N LEU A 59 -15.24 14.93 17.49
CA LEU A 59 -15.72 14.18 16.34
C LEU A 59 -15.32 14.84 15.02
N PHE A 60 -15.38 16.18 14.95
CA PHE A 60 -14.89 16.95 13.82
C PHE A 60 -13.38 16.73 13.58
N LEU A 61 -12.55 16.78 14.63
CA LEU A 61 -11.11 16.53 14.49
C LEU A 61 -10.78 15.12 14.00
N ILE A 62 -11.50 14.12 14.50
CA ILE A 62 -11.34 12.73 14.06
C ILE A 62 -11.70 12.62 12.57
N SER A 63 -12.84 13.20 12.16
CA SER A 63 -13.27 13.20 10.76
C SER A 63 -12.24 13.87 9.83
N LEU A 64 -11.67 15.00 10.25
CA LEU A 64 -10.65 15.71 9.50
C LEU A 64 -9.34 14.91 9.40
N THR A 65 -8.97 14.19 10.45
CA THR A 65 -7.82 13.29 10.44
C THR A 65 -8.02 12.15 9.44
N PHE A 66 -9.19 11.52 9.43
CA PHE A 66 -9.51 10.49 8.44
C PHE A 66 -9.58 11.03 7.01
N LEU A 67 -10.06 12.26 6.81
CA LEU A 67 -10.01 12.92 5.51
C LEU A 67 -8.57 13.06 5.02
N LEU A 68 -7.64 13.53 5.87
CA LEU A 68 -6.22 13.66 5.52
C LEU A 68 -5.57 12.32 5.21
N VAL A 69 -5.89 11.27 5.97
CA VAL A 69 -5.40 9.91 5.70
C VAL A 69 -5.94 9.38 4.37
N ALA A 70 -7.22 9.62 4.06
CA ALA A 70 -7.80 9.26 2.77
C ALA A 70 -7.14 10.03 1.62
N MET A 71 -6.84 11.31 1.81
CA MET A 71 -6.12 12.15 0.83
C MET A 71 -4.66 11.71 0.64
N ALA A 72 -4.01 11.13 1.65
CA ALA A 72 -2.69 10.53 1.53
C ALA A 72 -2.69 9.28 0.63
N ARG A 73 -3.88 8.73 0.36
CA ARG A 73 -4.16 7.63 -0.58
C ARG A 73 -3.23 6.43 -0.31
N PRO A 74 -3.45 5.68 0.78
CA PRO A 74 -2.73 4.45 1.05
C PRO A 74 -2.98 3.44 -0.07
N GLN A 75 -1.91 2.93 -0.67
CA GLN A 75 -1.96 1.94 -1.73
C GLN A 75 -1.26 0.67 -1.28
N GLU A 76 -1.92 -0.46 -1.49
CA GLU A 76 -1.31 -1.77 -1.45
C GLU A 76 -0.91 -2.16 -2.87
N ALA A 77 0.40 -2.13 -3.13
CA ALA A 77 0.94 -2.62 -4.39
C ALA A 77 0.97 -4.15 -4.34
N THR A 78 -0.06 -4.80 -4.89
CA THR A 78 0.03 -6.20 -5.25
C THR A 78 0.86 -6.29 -6.52
N THR A 79 2.18 -6.36 -6.37
CA THR A 79 3.06 -6.72 -7.48
C THR A 79 2.81 -8.20 -7.81
N LYS A 80 1.75 -8.47 -8.57
CA LYS A 80 1.73 -9.68 -9.39
C LYS A 80 2.84 -9.47 -10.40
N ILE A 81 4.02 -9.97 -10.10
CA ILE A 81 5.10 -10.10 -11.07
C ILE A 81 4.49 -10.97 -12.17
N LYS A 82 3.95 -10.34 -13.20
CA LYS A 82 3.67 -11.02 -14.46
C LYS A 82 5.04 -11.40 -14.96
N LYS A 83 5.48 -12.61 -14.62
CA LYS A 83 6.53 -13.28 -15.36
C LYS A 83 5.91 -13.50 -16.74
N ASN A 84 5.98 -12.47 -17.60
CA ASN A 84 5.80 -12.64 -19.03
C ASN A 84 6.97 -13.54 -19.43
N VAL A 85 6.75 -14.84 -19.35
CA VAL A 85 7.66 -15.78 -19.97
C VAL A 85 7.30 -15.69 -21.44
N GLU A 86 8.03 -14.82 -22.16
CA GLU A 86 8.01 -14.82 -23.61
C GLU A 86 8.62 -16.15 -24.04
N GLY A 87 7.75 -17.11 -24.38
CA GLY A 87 8.18 -18.35 -25.02
C GLY A 87 8.74 -18.01 -26.39
N ILE A 88 9.92 -18.54 -26.70
CA ILE A 88 10.51 -18.46 -28.04
C ILE A 88 10.22 -19.77 -28.80
N ASP A 89 10.07 -19.68 -30.12
CA ASP A 89 9.95 -20.85 -30.99
C ASP A 89 11.36 -21.37 -31.33
N ILE A 90 11.63 -22.65 -31.08
CA ILE A 90 12.95 -23.26 -31.28
C ILE A 90 12.86 -24.38 -32.33
N MET A 91 13.50 -24.17 -33.49
CA MET A 91 13.64 -25.21 -34.51
C MET A 91 14.98 -25.94 -34.35
N ILE A 92 14.93 -27.26 -34.12
CA ILE A 92 16.11 -28.11 -34.04
C ILE A 92 16.24 -28.88 -35.36
N ALA A 93 17.34 -28.68 -36.07
CA ALA A 93 17.73 -29.51 -37.20
C ALA A 93 18.73 -30.56 -36.71
N PHE A 94 18.50 -31.82 -37.08
CA PHE A 94 19.27 -32.96 -36.59
C PHE A 94 19.85 -33.76 -37.76
N ASP A 95 21.15 -34.07 -37.70
CA ASP A 95 21.83 -34.87 -38.73
C ASP A 95 21.54 -36.36 -38.51
N ILE A 96 21.29 -37.07 -39.61
CA ILE A 96 21.01 -38.51 -39.68
C ILE A 96 22.04 -39.25 -40.55
N SER A 97 23.17 -38.61 -40.86
CA SER A 97 24.25 -39.22 -41.62
C SER A 97 24.86 -40.44 -40.90
N ASP A 98 25.49 -41.35 -41.65
CA ASP A 98 26.15 -42.54 -41.08
C ASP A 98 27.22 -42.18 -40.04
N SER A 99 27.79 -40.98 -40.12
CA SER A 99 28.74 -40.46 -39.12
C SER A 99 28.12 -40.31 -37.72
N MET A 100 26.79 -40.26 -37.62
CA MET A 100 26.06 -40.19 -36.35
C MET A 100 25.89 -41.56 -35.68
N LEU A 101 26.13 -42.66 -36.40
CA LEU A 101 26.12 -44.02 -35.85
C LEU A 101 27.45 -44.41 -35.19
N ILE A 102 28.46 -43.54 -35.24
CA ILE A 102 29.76 -43.77 -34.60
C ILE A 102 29.60 -43.79 -33.07
N GLU A 103 30.21 -44.80 -32.43
CA GLU A 103 30.17 -45.05 -30.97
C GLU A 103 31.32 -44.37 -30.21
N ASP A 104 31.63 -43.12 -30.58
CA ASP A 104 32.66 -42.35 -29.88
C ASP A 104 32.12 -41.66 -28.61
N MET A 105 30.80 -41.67 -28.39
CA MET A 105 30.11 -41.11 -27.22
C MET A 105 29.66 -42.20 -26.24
N HIS A 106 30.62 -42.88 -25.59
CA HIS A 106 30.32 -44.00 -24.68
C HIS A 106 29.30 -43.61 -23.59
N PRO A 107 28.26 -44.44 -23.33
CA PRO A 107 28.08 -45.83 -23.79
C PRO A 107 27.30 -46.00 -25.12
N VAL A 108 26.95 -44.94 -25.83
CA VAL A 108 26.06 -44.99 -27.01
C VAL A 108 26.70 -44.36 -28.26
N ASN A 109 26.00 -44.38 -29.39
CA ASN A 109 26.39 -43.62 -30.57
C ASN A 109 25.95 -42.16 -30.47
N ARG A 110 26.53 -41.30 -31.33
CA ARG A 110 26.21 -39.86 -31.36
C ARG A 110 24.72 -39.59 -31.55
N LEU A 111 24.04 -40.41 -32.37
CA LEU A 111 22.61 -40.30 -32.64
C LEU A 111 21.78 -40.43 -31.35
N GLU A 112 22.02 -41.49 -30.57
CA GLU A 112 21.29 -41.72 -29.32
C GLU A 112 21.67 -40.71 -28.24
N SER A 113 22.95 -40.33 -28.14
CA SER A 113 23.40 -39.28 -27.22
C SER A 113 22.73 -37.93 -27.49
N ALA A 114 22.57 -37.57 -28.77
CA ALA A 114 21.92 -36.33 -29.14
C ALA A 114 20.40 -36.35 -28.89
N LYS A 115 19.71 -37.48 -29.12
CA LYS A 115 18.29 -37.63 -28.75
C LYS A 115 18.06 -37.40 -27.25
N ASP A 116 18.85 -38.03 -26.40
CA ASP A 116 18.77 -37.86 -24.94
C ASP A 116 19.02 -36.40 -24.52
N THR A 117 19.97 -35.73 -25.19
CA THR A 117 20.25 -34.31 -24.96
C THR A 117 19.07 -33.43 -25.36
N ILE A 118 18.45 -33.69 -26.52
CA ILE A 118 17.28 -32.95 -27.00
C ILE A 118 16.09 -33.17 -26.06
N GLU A 119 15.86 -34.38 -25.58
CA GLU A 119 14.78 -34.68 -24.62
C GLU A 119 14.96 -33.94 -23.29
N LYS A 120 16.19 -33.89 -22.77
CA LYS A 120 16.54 -33.08 -21.59
C LYS A 120 16.37 -31.58 -21.84
N PHE A 121 16.74 -31.11 -23.03
CA PHE A 121 16.57 -29.72 -23.43
C PHE A 121 15.08 -29.32 -23.48
N VAL A 122 14.21 -30.15 -24.07
CA VAL A 122 12.77 -29.89 -24.19
C VAL A 122 12.06 -30.00 -22.84
N SER A 123 12.37 -31.03 -22.05
CA SER A 123 11.75 -31.24 -20.71
C SER A 123 12.05 -30.12 -19.71
N GLY A 124 13.18 -29.43 -19.85
CA GLY A 124 13.55 -28.27 -19.04
C GLY A 124 12.74 -26.99 -19.35
N ARG A 125 11.91 -26.99 -20.40
CA ARG A 125 11.24 -25.79 -20.92
C ARG A 125 9.73 -26.02 -21.03
N SER A 126 8.98 -25.63 -19.99
CA SER A 126 7.52 -25.76 -19.95
C SER A 126 6.77 -24.62 -20.66
N THR A 127 7.46 -23.54 -21.02
CA THR A 127 6.88 -22.31 -21.58
C THR A 127 7.22 -22.08 -23.04
N ASP A 128 8.24 -22.75 -23.55
CA ASP A 128 8.79 -22.54 -24.89
C ASP A 128 8.25 -23.63 -25.83
N ARG A 129 8.22 -23.38 -27.14
CA ARG A 129 7.62 -24.28 -28.15
C ARG A 129 8.58 -24.68 -29.25
#